data_AF-A0A3D4P9Q7-F1
#
_entry.id   AF-A0A3D4P9Q7-F1
#
_cell.length_a   1.000
_cell.length_b   1.000
_cell.length_c   1.000
_cell.angle_alpha   90.00
_cell.angle_beta   90.00
_cell.angle_gamma   90.00
#
_symmetry.space_group_name_H-M   'P 1'
#
loop_
_entity.id
_entity.type
_entity.pdbx_description
1 polymer ?
#
loop_
_entity_poly.entity_id
_entity_poly.type
_entity_poly.pdbx_seq_one_letter_code
_entity_poly.pdbx_strand_id
1 'polypeptide(L)'
;YEFPARDSQPAVKLTWYDGNQTPKEVAGERVPGSGVMFVGSEGKLFSGYSNYRLFPQEKFADFKAPEQTIPASIGHHAEWIKACKDGSPTTCNFDYSGALT
;
A
#
# COMPACT_ATOMS: atom_id res chain seq x y z
N TYR A 1 5.91 15.44 5.98
CA TYR A 1 5.46 16.32 4.90
C TYR A 1 3.95 16.45 4.95
N GLU A 2 3.40 17.62 4.64
CA GLU A 2 1.95 17.84 4.61
C GLU A 2 1.51 18.06 3.16
N PHE A 3 0.67 17.16 2.66
CA PHE A 3 0.01 17.31 1.36
C PHE A 3 -1.33 18.01 1.58
N PRO A 4 -1.61 19.12 0.85
CA PRO A 4 -2.91 19.78 0.94
C PRO A 4 -4.01 18.91 0.35
N ALA A 5 -5.27 19.25 0.65
CA ALA A 5 -6.41 18.66 -0.02
C ALA A 5 -6.42 19.00 -1.52
N ARG A 6 -6.92 18.10 -2.36
CA ARG A 6 -7.07 18.28 -3.82
C ARG A 6 -8.33 17.60 -4.30
N ASP A 7 -9.19 18.33 -5.00
CA ASP A 7 -10.48 17.85 -5.49
C ASP A 7 -11.30 17.18 -4.37
N SER A 8 -11.61 15.89 -4.52
CA SER A 8 -12.30 15.07 -3.52
C SER A 8 -11.38 14.41 -2.47
N GLN A 9 -10.06 14.62 -2.56
CA GLN A 9 -9.08 14.00 -1.68
C GLN A 9 -8.72 14.93 -0.51
N PRO A 10 -8.89 14.49 0.76
CA PRO A 10 -8.54 15.30 1.92
C PRO A 10 -7.02 15.46 2.06
N ALA A 11 -6.60 16.45 2.85
CA ALA A 11 -5.19 16.67 3.17
C ALA A 11 -4.59 15.45 3.89
N VAL A 12 -3.32 15.15 3.60
CA VAL A 12 -2.59 13.99 4.15
C VAL A 12 -1.29 14.44 4.78
N LYS A 13 -1.07 14.03 6.03
CA LYS A 13 0.26 14.12 6.66
C LYS A 13 1.04 12.84 6.40
N LEU A 14 2.13 12.95 5.64
CA LEU A 14 3.07 11.86 5.41
C LEU A 14 4.24 11.94 6.39
N THR A 15 4.48 10.86 7.12
CA THR A 15 5.69 10.66 7.91
C THR A 15 6.47 9.50 7.30
N TRP A 16 7.75 9.71 7.04
CA TRP A 16 8.62 8.71 6.39
C TRP A 16 9.82 8.41 7.28
N TYR A 17 10.17 7.13 7.37
CA TYR A 17 11.36 6.62 8.03
C TYR A 17 12.08 5.67 7.08
N ASP A 18 13.41 5.67 7.12
CA ASP A 18 14.23 4.79 6.28
C ASP A 18 15.34 4.10 7.07
N GLY A 19 15.65 2.87 6.65
CA GLY A 19 16.68 2.02 7.24
C GLY A 19 16.57 1.90 8.76
N ASN A 20 17.65 2.27 9.46
CA ASN A 20 17.76 2.13 10.92
C ASN A 20 16.92 3.16 11.70
N GLN A 21 16.30 4.13 11.03
CA GLN A 21 15.44 5.12 11.68
C GLN A 21 13.98 4.66 11.80
N THR A 22 13.63 3.52 11.21
CA THR A 22 12.28 2.97 11.30
C THR A 22 11.96 2.61 12.76
N PRO A 23 10.95 3.26 13.36
CA PRO A 23 10.58 2.99 14.73
C PRO A 23 9.97 1.59 14.86
N LYS A 24 10.13 0.97 16.04
CA LYS A 24 9.52 -0.34 16.33
C LYS A 24 8.00 -0.26 16.49
N GLU A 25 7.49 0.94 16.73
CA GLU A 25 6.08 1.23 16.97
C GLU A 25 5.67 2.48 16.18
N VAL A 26 4.52 2.42 15.51
CA VAL A 26 3.91 3.55 14.80
C VAL A 26 2.46 3.65 15.22
N ALA A 27 2.04 4.83 15.67
CA ALA A 27 0.67 5.11 16.11
C ALA A 27 0.16 4.10 17.17
N GLY A 28 1.00 3.72 18.13
CA GLY A 28 0.65 2.78 19.20
C GLY A 28 0.79 1.30 18.82
N GLU A 29 1.14 0.97 17.57
CA GLU A 29 1.17 -0.40 17.08
C GLU A 29 2.58 -0.86 16.70
N ARG A 30 2.95 -2.06 17.13
CA ARG A 30 4.22 -2.67 16.73
C ARG A 30 4.20 -3.03 15.25
N VAL A 31 5.17 -2.47 14.51
CA VAL A 31 5.30 -2.66 13.05
C VAL A 31 6.62 -3.34 12.67
N PRO A 32 6.66 -4.09 11.57
CA PRO A 32 7.89 -4.52 10.90
C PRO A 32 8.75 -3.33 10.44
N GLY A 33 10.00 -3.61 10.05
CA GLY A 33 10.94 -2.58 9.56
C GLY A 33 10.64 -2.02 8.16
N SER A 34 9.58 -2.50 7.48
CA SER A 34 9.17 -2.03 6.16
C SER A 34 7.65 -2.19 5.99
N GLY A 35 7.00 -1.17 5.44
CA GLY A 35 5.56 -1.13 5.19
C GLY A 35 5.00 0.28 5.30
N VAL A 36 3.68 0.39 5.15
CA VAL A 36 2.94 1.64 5.24
C VAL A 36 1.89 1.53 6.35
N MET A 37 1.82 2.53 7.22
CA MET A 37 0.76 2.65 8.23
C MET A 37 -0.23 3.75 7.82
N PHE A 38 -1.47 3.36 7.57
CA PHE A 38 -2.58 4.28 7.36
C PHE A 38 -3.29 4.52 8.70
N VAL A 39 -3.43 5.78 9.11
CA VAL A 39 -4.06 6.17 10.37
C VAL A 39 -5.33 6.96 10.06
N GLY A 40 -6.49 6.35 10.32
CA GLY A 40 -7.79 6.98 10.17
C GLY A 40 -8.44 7.31 11.52
N SER A 41 -9.55 8.05 11.47
CA SER A 41 -10.36 8.37 12.66
C SER A 41 -11.00 7.14 13.29
N GLU A 42 -11.25 6.10 12.51
CA GLU A 42 -11.98 4.90 12.93
C GLU A 42 -11.12 3.65 13.13
N GLY A 43 -9.84 3.72 12.77
CA GLY A 43 -8.95 2.56 12.82
C GLY A 43 -7.64 2.82 12.09
N LYS A 44 -6.75 1.83 12.15
CA LYS A 44 -5.45 1.86 11.49
C LYS A 44 -5.28 0.63 10.61
N LEU A 45 -4.57 0.77 9.49
CA LEU A 45 -4.19 -0.32 8.61
C LEU A 45 -2.67 -0.31 8.44
N PHE A 46 -2.02 -1.37 8.89
CA PHE A 46 -0.66 -1.66 8.46
C PHE A 46 -0.70 -2.48 7.18
N SER A 47 0.05 -2.04 6.16
CA SER A 47 0.18 -2.67 4.86
C SER A 47 1.65 -2.97 4.57
N GLY A 48 2.01 -4.25 4.57
CA GLY A 48 3.20 -4.75 3.89
C GLY A 48 2.89 -5.10 2.42
N TYR A 49 3.77 -5.86 1.78
CA TYR A 49 3.54 -6.38 0.42
C TYR A 49 2.43 -7.44 0.36
N SER A 50 2.37 -8.31 1.37
CA SER A 50 1.45 -9.44 1.43
C SER A 50 0.79 -9.62 2.81
N ASN A 51 1.01 -8.67 3.71
CA ASN A 51 0.54 -8.73 5.08
C ASN A 51 -0.22 -7.45 5.43
N TYR A 52 -1.51 -7.59 5.70
CA TYR A 52 -2.41 -6.50 6.05
C TYR A 52 -2.95 -6.72 7.45
N ARG A 53 -2.87 -5.71 8.31
CA ARG A 53 -3.35 -5.77 9.70
C ARG A 53 -4.20 -4.56 10.01
N LEU A 54 -5.46 -4.79 10.39
CA LEU A 54 -6.37 -3.76 10.86
C LEU A 54 -6.32 -3.66 12.39
N PHE A 55 -6.43 -2.43 12.92
CA PHE A 55 -6.40 -2.14 14.34
C PHE A 55 -7.53 -1.20 14.75
N PRO A 56 -8.14 -1.39 15.94
CA PRO A 56 -7.89 -2.49 16.89
C PRO A 56 -8.44 -3.83 16.37
N GLN A 57 -7.75 -4.94 16.65
CA GLN A 57 -8.04 -6.24 16.01
C GLN A 57 -9.46 -6.72 16.30
N GLU A 58 -9.97 -6.43 17.49
CA GLU A 58 -11.28 -6.83 17.96
C GLU A 58 -12.40 -6.17 17.15
N LYS A 59 -12.20 -4.91 16.72
CA LYS A 59 -13.17 -4.19 15.87
C LYS A 59 -13.28 -4.81 14.47
N PHE A 60 -12.20 -5.42 13.99
CA PHE A 60 -12.08 -5.92 12.62
C PHE A 60 -11.97 -7.46 12.55
N ALA A 61 -12.33 -8.18 13.61
CA ALA A 61 -12.22 -9.63 13.66
C ALA A 61 -13.03 -10.34 12.55
N ASP A 62 -14.19 -9.78 12.21
CA ASP A 62 -15.08 -10.29 11.17
C ASP A 62 -14.92 -9.55 9.82
N PHE A 63 -13.86 -8.73 9.68
CA PHE A 63 -13.62 -8.01 8.44
C PHE A 63 -13.36 -8.99 7.29
N LYS A 64 -14.10 -8.81 6.20
CA LYS A 64 -13.87 -9.51 4.94
C LYS A 64 -13.21 -8.54 3.96
N ALA A 65 -12.05 -8.95 3.45
CA ALA A 65 -11.37 -8.20 2.40
C ALA A 65 -12.28 -8.08 1.15
N PRO A 66 -12.21 -6.96 0.42
CA PRO A 66 -12.94 -6.82 -0.84
C PRO A 66 -12.50 -7.89 -1.84
N GLU A 67 -13.37 -8.19 -2.80
CA GLU A 67 -13.01 -9.09 -3.90
C GLU A 67 -11.80 -8.55 -4.66
N GLN A 68 -10.90 -9.46 -5.04
CA GLN A 68 -9.71 -9.10 -5.78
C GLN A 68 -10.10 -8.65 -7.20
N THR A 69 -9.89 -7.38 -7.50
CA THR A 69 -10.16 -6.79 -8.83
C THR A 69 -8.93 -6.76 -9.73
N ILE A 70 -7.73 -6.89 -9.17
CA ILE A 70 -6.46 -6.86 -9.90
C ILE A 70 -5.79 -8.24 -9.79
N PRO A 71 -5.38 -8.87 -10.91
CA PRO A 71 -4.68 -10.14 -10.87
C PRO A 71 -3.40 -10.08 -10.03
N ALA A 72 -3.09 -11.17 -9.34
CA ALA A 72 -1.80 -11.30 -8.66
C ALA A 72 -0.65 -11.23 -9.67
N SER A 73 0.42 -10.52 -9.33
CA SER A 73 1.61 -10.47 -10.17
C SER A 73 2.26 -11.85 -10.27
N ILE A 74 2.59 -12.27 -11.48
CA ILE A 74 3.43 -13.45 -11.73
C ILE A 74 4.92 -13.19 -11.48
N GLY A 75 5.27 -11.98 -11.00
CA GLY A 75 6.62 -11.46 -10.83
C GLY A 75 7.06 -10.61 -12.03
N HIS A 76 7.71 -9.47 -11.78
CA HIS A 76 8.06 -8.48 -12.81
C HIS A 76 8.78 -9.08 -14.02
N HIS A 77 9.73 -10.00 -13.80
CA HIS A 77 10.48 -10.61 -14.90
C HIS A 77 9.62 -11.53 -15.78
N ALA A 78 8.77 -12.36 -15.17
CA ALA A 78 7.86 -13.23 -15.91
C ALA A 78 6.78 -12.43 -16.64
N GLU A 79 6.29 -11.36 -16.01
CA GLU A 79 5.36 -10.42 -16.61
C GLU A 79 5.95 -9.72 -17.84
N TRP A 80 7.20 -9.25 -17.76
CA TRP A 80 7.92 -8.67 -18.88
C TRP A 80 8.07 -9.65 -20.05
N ILE A 81 8.51 -10.89 -19.79
CA ILE A 81 8.63 -11.93 -20.82
C ILE A 81 7.27 -12.21 -21.47
N LYS A 82 6.20 -12.34 -20.67
CA LYS A 82 4.84 -12.59 -21.16
C LYS A 82 4.40 -11.46 -22.09
N ALA A 83 4.49 -10.21 -21.63
CA ALA A 83 4.12 -9.03 -22.41
C ALA A 83 4.90 -8.95 -23.73
N CYS A 84 6.22 -9.24 -23.72
CA CYS A 84 7.03 -9.28 -24.94
C CYS A 84 6.59 -10.38 -25.93
N LYS A 85 6.01 -11.48 -25.44
CA LYS A 85 5.59 -12.62 -26.28
C LYS A 85 4.18 -12.49 -26.84
N ASP A 86 3.23 -11.96 -26.06
CA ASP A 86 1.82 -11.96 -26.42
C ASP A 86 1.21 -10.56 -26.56
N GLY A 87 1.98 -9.49 -26.29
CA GLY A 87 1.52 -8.10 -26.38
C GLY A 87 0.55 -7.70 -25.27
N SER A 88 0.38 -8.50 -24.21
CA SER A 88 -0.44 -8.12 -23.06
C SER A 88 0.19 -6.98 -22.26
N PRO A 89 -0.63 -6.11 -21.62
CA PRO A 89 -0.12 -5.04 -20.78
C PRO A 89 0.49 -5.59 -19.49
N THR A 90 1.49 -4.89 -18.96
CA THR A 90 2.01 -5.12 -17.60
C THR A 90 1.16 -4.37 -16.58
N THR A 91 1.14 -4.88 -15.34
CA THR A 91 0.44 -4.27 -14.19
C THR A 91 1.03 -2.90 -13.78
N CYS A 92 2.25 -2.58 -14.20
CA CYS A 92 2.96 -1.34 -13.89
C CYS A 92 3.47 -0.59 -15.14
N ASN A 93 2.63 -0.49 -16.18
CA ASN A 93 2.98 0.25 -17.39
C ASN A 93 3.13 1.77 -17.15
N PHE A 94 3.80 2.48 -18.06
CA PHE A 94 4.12 3.91 -17.91
C PHE A 94 2.90 4.84 -17.86
N ASP A 95 1.81 4.50 -18.55
CA ASP A 95 0.59 5.31 -18.52
C ASP A 95 -0.03 5.32 -17.10
N TYR A 96 0.13 4.21 -16.37
CA TYR A 96 -0.32 4.08 -14.98
C TYR A 96 0.73 4.53 -13.95
N SER A 97 2.00 4.15 -14.12
CA SER A 97 3.05 4.29 -13.09
C SER A 97 4.08 5.40 -13.36
N GLY A 98 4.07 6.02 -14.54
CA GLY A 98 5.10 6.98 -14.95
C GLY A 98 4.81 8.43 -14.55
N ALA A 99 3.54 8.81 -14.43
CA ALA A 99 3.16 10.17 -14.04
C ALA A 99 3.42 10.40 -12.55
N LEU A 100 4.53 11.04 -12.22
CA LEU A 100 4.77 11.60 -10.88
C LEU A 100 4.05 12.96 -10.82
N THR A 101 2.96 13.05 -10.06
CA THR A 101 2.25 14.31 -9.79
C THR A 101 2.43 14.76 -8.35
#